data_AF-A0A5C8J4M5-F1
#
_entry.id   AF-A0A5C8J4M5-F1
#
_cell.length_a   1.000
_cell.length_b   1.000
_cell.length_c   1.000
_cell.angle_alpha   90.00
_cell.angle_beta   90.00
_cell.angle_gamma   90.00
#
_symmetry.space_group_name_H-M   'P 1'
#
loop_
_entity.id
_entity.type
_entity.pdbx_description
1 polymer ?
#
loop_
_entity_poly.entity_id
_entity_poly.type
_entity_poly.pdbx_seq_one_letter_code
_entity_poly.pdbx_strand_id
1 'polypeptide(L)'
;MFTIAMPVTRFFAGAIALAAMAPVAWAAPFTIHADGTATDAATGLTWDRCYLGQSLSDARCPVTISTGQLTWAEALQSTESLNLVAYMSHPGRS
;
A
#
# COMPACT_ATOMS: atom_id res chain seq x y z
N MET A 1 -44.11 47.41 -40.51
CA MET A 1 -44.88 46.56 -39.57
C MET A 1 -45.27 45.33 -40.36
N PHE A 2 -44.79 44.10 -40.18
CA PHE A 2 -44.20 43.34 -39.07
C PHE A 2 -43.29 42.28 -39.76
N THR A 3 -41.99 42.19 -39.46
CA THR A 3 -41.11 41.13 -40.00
C THR A 3 -40.96 40.02 -38.96
N ILE A 4 -41.36 38.80 -39.32
CA ILE A 4 -41.17 37.59 -38.52
C ILE A 4 -39.78 37.05 -38.86
N ALA A 5 -38.84 37.11 -37.91
CA ALA A 5 -37.52 36.50 -38.04
C ALA A 5 -37.63 34.98 -37.86
N MET A 6 -37.21 34.21 -38.86
CA MET A 6 -37.11 32.74 -38.78
C MET A 6 -35.84 32.37 -37.99
N PRO A 7 -35.91 31.57 -36.92
CA PRO A 7 -34.71 31.10 -36.24
C PRO A 7 -34.05 30.01 -37.09
N VAL A 8 -32.80 30.26 -37.47
CA VAL A 8 -31.93 29.30 -38.16
C VAL A 8 -31.66 28.12 -37.22
N THR A 9 -32.22 26.96 -37.54
CA THR A 9 -31.95 25.69 -36.87
C THR A 9 -30.47 25.31 -37.06
N ARG A 10 -29.68 25.43 -35.99
CA ARG A 10 -28.30 24.92 -35.96
C ARG A 10 -28.30 23.50 -35.41
N PHE A 11 -28.04 22.54 -36.29
CA PHE A 11 -27.70 21.17 -35.90
C PHE A 11 -26.38 21.20 -35.11
N PHE A 12 -26.45 20.96 -33.80
CA PHE A 12 -25.26 20.69 -33.01
C PHE A 12 -24.79 19.26 -33.31
N ALA A 13 -23.88 19.14 -34.26
CA ALA A 13 -22.94 18.03 -34.29
C ALA A 13 -21.94 18.24 -33.13
N GLY A 14 -21.86 17.30 -32.18
CA GLY A 14 -20.97 17.51 -31.02
C GLY A 14 -20.74 16.28 -30.15
N ALA A 15 -19.73 15.50 -30.53
CA ALA A 15 -18.84 14.66 -29.71
C ALA A 15 -19.45 13.72 -28.66
N ILE A 16 -19.30 12.40 -28.88
CA ILE A 16 -19.31 11.39 -27.81
C ILE A 16 -18.14 11.70 -26.88
N ALA A 17 -18.43 12.14 -25.66
CA ALA A 17 -17.43 12.30 -24.62
C ALA A 17 -16.89 10.91 -24.24
N LEU A 18 -15.66 10.61 -24.67
CA LEU A 18 -14.93 9.45 -24.18
C LEU A 18 -14.60 9.74 -22.71
N ALA A 19 -15.34 9.12 -21.78
CA ALA A 19 -15.06 9.24 -20.36
C ALA A 19 -13.61 8.79 -20.11
N ALA A 20 -12.75 9.72 -19.70
CA ALA A 20 -11.40 9.40 -19.28
C ALA A 20 -11.49 8.47 -18.07
N MET A 21 -11.15 7.20 -18.27
CA MET A 21 -10.92 6.28 -17.16
C MET A 21 -9.66 6.76 -16.45
N ALA A 22 -9.80 7.57 -15.40
CA ALA A 22 -8.67 7.86 -14.54
C ALA A 22 -8.13 6.51 -14.03
N PRO A 23 -6.81 6.28 -14.04
CA PRO A 23 -6.25 5.10 -13.40
C PRO A 23 -6.73 5.14 -11.95
N VAL A 24 -7.42 4.08 -11.52
CA VAL A 24 -7.71 3.89 -10.11
C VAL A 24 -6.36 3.70 -9.43
N ALA A 25 -5.83 4.76 -8.82
CA ALA A 25 -4.66 4.64 -7.99
C ALA A 25 -5.11 3.84 -6.77
N TRP A 26 -4.88 2.54 -6.76
CA TRP A 26 -4.88 1.77 -5.53
C TRP A 26 -3.71 2.30 -4.71
N ALA A 27 -3.95 3.36 -3.95
CA ALA A 27 -3.03 3.74 -2.88
C ALA A 27 -2.93 2.52 -1.99
N ALA A 28 -1.79 1.84 -2.03
CA ALA A 28 -1.55 0.74 -1.13
C ALA A 28 -1.73 1.30 0.30
N PRO A 29 -2.62 0.73 1.13
CA PRO A 29 -3.05 1.34 2.40
C PRO A 29 -1.96 1.26 3.49
N PHE A 30 -0.67 1.31 3.13
CA PHE A 30 0.44 1.10 4.05
C PHE A 30 1.01 2.42 4.56
N THR A 31 0.99 2.59 5.88
CA THR A 31 1.76 3.64 6.56
C THR A 31 3.14 3.10 6.91
N ILE A 32 4.19 3.74 6.39
CA ILE A 32 5.58 3.36 6.65
C ILE A 32 6.09 4.08 7.90
N HIS A 33 6.70 3.31 8.81
CA HIS A 33 7.25 3.82 10.05
C HIS A 33 8.78 3.94 9.97
N ALA A 34 9.33 4.84 10.80
CA ALA A 34 10.78 5.06 10.89
C ALA A 34 11.53 3.87 11.51
N ASP A 35 10.84 3.03 12.27
CA ASP A 35 11.38 1.81 12.88
C ASP A 35 11.51 0.64 11.90
N GLY A 36 11.15 0.84 10.62
CA GLY A 36 11.23 -0.20 9.59
C GLY A 36 9.99 -1.08 9.48
N THR A 37 8.91 -0.75 10.18
CA THR A 37 7.62 -1.44 10.02
C THR A 37 6.68 -0.73 9.04
N ALA A 38 5.61 -1.42 8.64
CA ALA A 38 4.52 -0.89 7.84
C ALA A 38 3.18 -1.34 8.43
N THR A 39 2.25 -0.41 8.60
CA THR A 39 0.87 -0.69 9.04
C THR A 39 -0.08 -0.64 7.86
N ASP A 40 -0.86 -1.71 7.69
CA ASP A 40 -1.99 -1.75 6.77
C ASP A 40 -3.21 -1.05 7.37
N ALA A 41 -3.68 0.02 6.75
CA ALA A 41 -4.85 0.76 7.19
C ALA A 41 -6.17 -0.01 6.99
N ALA A 42 -6.20 -1.02 6.11
CA ALA A 42 -7.39 -1.85 5.90
C ALA A 42 -7.56 -2.88 7.01
N THR A 43 -6.46 -3.45 7.52
CA THR A 43 -6.49 -4.54 8.52
C THR A 43 -6.04 -4.11 9.92
N GLY A 44 -5.38 -2.96 10.06
CA GLY A 44 -4.74 -2.49 11.30
C GLY A 44 -3.45 -3.24 11.64
N LEU A 45 -3.06 -4.25 10.86
CA LEU A 45 -1.90 -5.08 11.13
C LEU A 45 -0.60 -4.33 10.82
N THR A 46 0.42 -4.56 11.63
CA THR A 46 1.76 -3.98 11.45
C THR A 46 2.79 -5.09 11.28
N TRP A 47 3.62 -4.99 10.26
CA TRP A 47 4.65 -5.97 9.92
C TRP A 47 5.98 -5.31 9.58
N ASP A 48 7.05 -6.09 9.53
CA ASP A 48 8.38 -5.63 9.19
C ASP A 48 8.46 -5.48 7.69
N ARG A 49 9.28 -4.53 7.28
CA ARG A 49 9.62 -4.37 5.87
C ARG A 49 10.82 -5.23 5.47
N CYS A 50 11.65 -5.66 6.42
CA CYS A 50 12.89 -6.40 6.18
C CYS A 50 12.78 -7.86 6.62
N TYR A 51 13.68 -8.71 6.11
CA TYR A 51 13.77 -10.08 6.59
C TYR A 51 14.10 -10.11 8.08
N LEU A 52 13.63 -11.14 8.79
CA LEU A 52 13.91 -11.31 10.21
C LEU A 52 15.43 -11.30 10.47
N GLY A 53 15.87 -10.48 11.42
CA GLY A 53 17.29 -10.30 11.75
C GLY A 53 18.05 -9.29 10.88
N GLN A 54 17.40 -8.71 9.85
CA GLN A 54 17.90 -7.53 9.17
C GLN A 54 17.36 -6.26 9.84
N SER A 55 18.14 -5.18 9.75
CA SER A 55 17.71 -3.85 10.15
C SER A 55 17.63 -2.93 8.93
N LEU A 56 16.72 -1.96 8.99
CA LEU A 56 16.57 -0.93 7.97
C LEU A 56 17.86 -0.09 7.89
N SER A 57 18.42 0.09 6.69
CA SER A 57 19.53 1.00 6.39
C SER A 57 19.13 1.94 5.27
N ASP A 58 19.32 3.25 5.44
CA ASP A 58 19.01 4.24 4.40
C ASP A 58 17.59 4.12 3.83
N ALA A 59 16.61 3.87 4.71
CA ALA A 59 15.19 3.63 4.40
C ALA A 59 14.90 2.38 3.54
N ARG A 60 15.88 1.50 3.36
CA ARG A 60 15.80 0.27 2.57
C ARG A 60 16.22 -0.93 3.40
N CYS A 61 15.75 -2.11 3.00
CA CYS A 61 16.23 -3.36 3.58
C CYS A 61 17.50 -3.80 2.84
N PRO A 62 18.51 -4.30 3.56
CA PRO A 62 19.70 -4.86 2.94
C PRO A 62 19.34 -5.95 1.93
N VAL A 63 19.89 -5.85 0.72
CA VAL A 63 19.65 -6.82 -0.37
C VAL A 63 20.34 -8.15 -0.09
N THR A 64 21.39 -8.13 0.73
CA THR A 64 22.10 -9.34 1.15
C THR A 64 21.31 -10.04 2.24
N ILE A 65 20.72 -11.17 1.89
CA ILE A 65 20.17 -12.10 2.86
C ILE A 65 21.35 -12.75 3.60
N SER A 66 21.72 -12.18 4.75
CA SER A 66 22.71 -12.78 5.67
C SER A 66 22.06 -13.78 6.64
N THR A 67 20.77 -14.08 6.47
CA THR A 67 20.08 -15.05 7.31
C THR A 67 20.50 -16.44 6.83
N GLY A 68 21.32 -17.12 7.61
CA GLY A 68 21.60 -18.54 7.37
C GLY A 68 20.29 -19.31 7.22
N GLN A 69 20.27 -20.33 6.34
CA GLN A 69 19.13 -21.22 6.25
C GLN A 69 18.89 -21.86 7.62
N LEU A 70 17.73 -21.60 8.20
CA LEU A 70 17.28 -22.29 9.41
C LEU A 70 16.71 -23.65 8.99
N THR A 71 17.00 -24.67 9.78
CA THR A 71 16.18 -25.88 9.78
C THR A 71 14.77 -25.54 10.22
N TRP A 72 13.80 -26.41 9.91
CA TRP A 72 12.42 -26.19 10.33
C TRP A 72 12.28 -26.04 11.86
N ALA A 73 13.05 -26.82 12.63
CA ALA A 73 13.03 -26.75 14.08
C ALA A 73 13.53 -25.39 14.61
N GLU A 74 14.62 -24.87 14.05
CA GLU A 74 15.17 -23.56 14.42
C GLU A 74 14.23 -22.41 14.02
N ALA A 75 13.57 -22.51 12.86
CA ALA A 75 12.58 -21.53 12.41
C ALA A 75 11.34 -21.49 13.32
N LEU A 76 10.86 -22.66 13.75
CA LEU A 76 9.75 -22.76 14.69
C LEU A 76 10.12 -22.13 16.03
N GLN A 77 11.26 -22.50 16.61
CA GLN A 77 11.75 -21.95 17.87
C GLN A 77 11.95 -20.43 17.79
N SER A 78 12.46 -19.92 16.67
CA SER A 78 12.61 -18.47 16.43
C SER A 78 11.25 -17.77 16.48
N THR A 79 10.24 -18.34 15.81
CA THR A 79 8.88 -17.78 15.79
C THR A 79 8.23 -17.79 17.18
N GLU A 80 8.41 -18.88 17.94
CA GLU A 80 7.93 -18.98 19.32
C GLU A 80 8.54 -17.89 20.21
N SER A 81 9.85 -17.66 20.10
CA SER A 81 10.54 -16.64 20.89
C SER A 81 10.03 -15.21 20.61
N LEU A 82 9.68 -14.92 19.36
CA LEU A 82 9.10 -13.64 18.95
C LEU A 82 7.67 -13.47 19.48
N ASN A 83 6.89 -14.56 19.50
CA ASN A 83 5.54 -14.54 20.07
C ASN A 83 5.55 -14.25 21.58
N LEU A 84 6.55 -14.75 22.32
CA LEU A 84 6.68 -14.47 23.76
C LEU A 84 6.87 -12.98 24.09
N VAL A 85 7.47 -12.22 23.17
CA VAL A 85 7.70 -10.78 23.32
C VAL A 85 6.67 -9.93 22.57
N ALA A 86 5.54 -10.54 22.18
CA ALA A 86 4.47 -9.90 21.43
C ALA A 86 4.98 -9.17 20.17
N TYR A 87 5.94 -9.77 19.46
CA TYR A 87 6.43 -9.23 18.20
C TYR A 87 5.27 -9.14 17.19
N MET A 88 4.94 -7.93 16.73
CA MET A 88 3.89 -7.65 15.72
C MET A 88 2.44 -8.05 16.08
N SER A 89 2.16 -8.42 17.32
CA SER A 89 0.78 -8.56 17.77
C SER A 89 0.18 -7.17 18.02
N HIS A 90 -1.05 -6.93 17.55
CA HIS A 90 -1.74 -5.63 17.62
C HIS A 90 -2.58 -5.48 18.93
N PRO A 91 -2.82 -4.28 19.51
CA PRO A 91 -2.15 -2.97 19.38
C PRO A 91 -1.42 -2.50 20.65
N GLY A 92 -0.32 -1.74 20.48
CA GLY A 92 0.30 -0.93 21.54
C GLY A 92 1.63 -1.50 22.04
N ARG A 93 2.72 -1.25 21.31
CA ARG A 93 4.04 -1.68 21.78
C ARG A 93 4.54 -0.70 22.85
N SER A 94 4.55 -1.24 24.07
CA SER A 94 4.87 -0.69 25.41
C SER A 94 3.97 0.41 25.95
#